data_AF-A0A3B3UZR8-F1
#
_entry.id   AF-A0A3B3UZR8-F1
#
_cell.length_a   1.000
_cell.length_b   1.000
_cell.length_c   1.000
_cell.angle_alpha   90.00
_cell.angle_beta   90.00
_cell.angle_gamma   90.00
#
_symmetry.space_group_name_H-M   'P 1'
#
loop_
_entity.id
_entity.type
_entity.pdbx_description
1 polymer ?
#
loop_
_entity_poly.entity_id
_entity_poly.type
_entity_poly.pdbx_seq_one_letter_code
_entity_poly.pdbx_strand_id
1 'polypeptide(L)'
;ELQDKIQLLCEGTAFYERSQSVIKKNHEIILQLRPANQKLHKELAQKAISKLEQELLFRRRRLDALAHTTLKYQQRLDELRMEEERRNQDQSRTPASANFRMLENRLDKFQFKCKEAEKCRKINVKLKAQMQAELHQLEEELLKEHKERESNIARLRQKADQRKVQTEKPDKKAQRTVLEADDLDSEAQQSTRIVPEEEKVNPIYEEILKNLKEATGVSDLQDVVEHFTSEKENCERLENLKKQNEEALEKLKEEKELLRQQFDKMKYSGEAKLSEIKKLEECEQQLQVQLQRRDADAERLANNVKALGAIRAGVEHLAGKLQDISLVKPFKSSPTSDEFVLELLNQCGAKLWVLLEELEGKDMASVMKEIEEDEGEIREDELDIISRDALKRQSQLLIENNLSKKPWKK
;
A
#
# COMPACT_ATOMS: atom_id res chain seq x y z
N GLU A 1 45.12 3.83 -111.23
CA GLU A 1 43.92 4.64 -110.87
C GLU A 1 42.60 3.88 -110.96
N LEU A 2 42.16 3.45 -112.15
CA LEU A 2 40.82 2.83 -112.30
C LEU A 2 40.67 1.52 -111.52
N GLN A 3 41.68 0.64 -111.56
CA GLN A 3 41.67 -0.62 -110.80
C GLN A 3 41.68 -0.38 -109.29
N ASP A 4 42.45 0.59 -108.79
CA ASP A 4 42.54 0.91 -107.36
C ASP A 4 41.20 1.44 -106.83
N LYS A 5 40.49 2.26 -107.62
CA LYS A 5 39.13 2.72 -107.29
C LYS A 5 38.11 1.57 -107.28
N ILE A 6 38.21 0.63 -108.21
CA ILE A 6 37.36 -0.58 -108.22
C ILE A 6 37.64 -1.42 -106.97
N GLN A 7 38.91 -1.63 -106.62
CA GLN A 7 39.29 -2.44 -105.47
C GLN A 7 38.85 -1.81 -104.14
N LEU A 8 39.04 -0.50 -103.96
CA LEU A 8 38.52 0.24 -102.79
C LEU A 8 36.98 0.15 -102.67
N LEU A 9 36.25 0.17 -103.78
CA LEU A 9 34.80 -0.03 -103.78
C LEU A 9 34.41 -1.46 -103.37
N CYS A 10 35.13 -2.48 -103.87
CA CYS A 10 34.91 -3.88 -103.50
C CYS A 10 35.26 -4.18 -102.04
N GLU A 11 36.32 -3.57 -101.50
CA GLU A 11 36.70 -3.69 -100.09
C GLU A 11 35.68 -2.97 -99.19
N GLY A 12 35.19 -1.81 -99.62
CA GLY A 12 34.11 -1.08 -98.96
C GLY A 12 32.79 -1.85 -98.89
N THR A 13 32.36 -2.48 -99.98
CA THR A 13 31.15 -3.33 -99.96
C THR A 13 31.34 -4.59 -99.12
N ALA A 14 32.48 -5.28 -99.22
CA ALA A 14 32.78 -6.45 -98.40
C ALA A 14 32.82 -6.13 -96.89
N PHE A 15 33.31 -4.95 -96.52
CA PHE A 15 33.27 -4.46 -95.13
C PHE A 15 31.84 -4.14 -94.67
N TYR A 16 31.06 -3.46 -95.52
CA TYR A 16 29.65 -3.15 -95.25
C TYR A 16 28.80 -4.42 -95.09
N GLU A 17 28.98 -5.42 -95.95
CA GLU A 17 28.30 -6.73 -95.86
C GLU A 17 28.67 -7.50 -94.60
N ARG A 18 29.95 -7.48 -94.20
CA ARG A 18 30.39 -8.04 -92.90
C ARG A 18 29.73 -7.31 -91.72
N SER A 19 29.71 -5.98 -91.74
CA SER A 19 29.04 -5.17 -90.71
C SER A 19 27.55 -5.50 -90.62
N GLN A 20 26.83 -5.53 -91.76
CA GLN A 20 25.43 -5.94 -91.82
C GLN A 20 25.20 -7.38 -91.35
N SER A 21 26.12 -8.31 -91.61
CA SER A 21 26.05 -9.69 -91.09
C SER A 21 26.20 -9.73 -89.56
N VAL A 22 27.12 -8.94 -88.99
CA VAL A 22 27.31 -8.82 -87.54
C VAL A 22 26.12 -8.15 -86.87
N ILE A 23 25.58 -7.05 -87.44
CA ILE A 23 24.40 -6.36 -86.92
C ILE A 23 23.19 -7.31 -86.88
N LYS A 24 22.96 -8.10 -87.94
CA LYS A 24 21.88 -9.11 -87.97
C LYS A 24 22.07 -10.20 -86.91
N LYS A 25 23.29 -10.73 -86.73
CA LYS A 25 23.61 -11.71 -85.67
C LYS A 25 23.41 -11.12 -84.27
N ASN A 26 23.82 -9.87 -84.04
CA ASN A 26 23.63 -9.20 -82.76
C ASN A 26 22.14 -8.94 -82.49
N HIS A 27 21.36 -8.60 -83.51
CA HIS A 27 19.90 -8.45 -83.40
C HIS A 27 19.22 -9.79 -83.05
N GLU A 28 19.61 -10.88 -83.71
CA GLU A 28 19.16 -12.26 -83.41
C GLU A 28 19.47 -12.64 -81.95
N ILE A 29 20.69 -12.39 -81.48
CA ILE A 29 21.11 -12.63 -80.09
C ILE A 29 20.28 -11.77 -79.11
N ILE A 30 20.04 -10.49 -79.41
CA ILE A 30 19.21 -9.61 -78.57
C ILE A 30 17.74 -10.07 -78.53
N LEU A 31 17.20 -10.61 -79.63
CA LEU A 31 15.86 -11.19 -79.67
C LEU A 31 15.74 -12.47 -78.84
N GLN A 32 16.81 -13.27 -78.73
CA GLN A 32 16.84 -14.48 -77.91
C GLN A 32 17.11 -14.17 -76.42
N LEU A 33 17.96 -13.19 -76.10
CA LEU A 33 18.27 -12.79 -74.72
C LEU A 33 17.12 -12.07 -74.02
N ARG A 34 16.30 -11.27 -74.74
CA ARG A 34 15.16 -10.54 -74.15
C ARG A 34 14.15 -11.45 -73.42
N PRO A 35 13.57 -12.50 -74.05
CA PRO A 35 12.65 -13.40 -73.37
C PRO A 35 13.34 -14.26 -72.32
N ALA A 36 14.62 -14.61 -72.49
CA ALA A 36 15.40 -15.34 -71.49
C ALA A 36 15.55 -14.54 -70.19
N ASN A 37 15.97 -13.27 -70.27
CA ASN A 37 16.03 -12.36 -69.12
C ASN A 37 14.64 -12.13 -68.51
N GLN A 38 13.60 -11.91 -69.34
CA GLN A 38 12.23 -11.72 -68.83
C GLN A 38 11.71 -12.96 -68.07
N LYS A 39 12.07 -14.17 -68.50
CA LYS A 39 11.77 -15.42 -67.77
C LYS A 39 12.57 -15.50 -66.47
N LEU A 40 13.86 -15.18 -66.50
CA LEU A 40 14.73 -15.20 -65.32
C LEU A 40 14.24 -14.24 -64.22
N HIS A 41 13.84 -13.02 -64.58
CA HIS A 41 13.24 -12.06 -63.64
C HIS A 41 11.93 -12.57 -63.02
N LYS A 42 11.06 -13.21 -63.81
CA LYS A 42 9.83 -13.84 -63.30
C LYS A 42 10.13 -14.99 -62.32
N GLU A 43 11.11 -15.84 -62.64
CA GLU A 43 11.54 -16.92 -61.74
C GLU A 43 12.18 -16.39 -60.44
N LEU A 44 12.95 -15.31 -60.50
CA LEU A 44 13.51 -14.63 -59.33
C LEU A 44 12.41 -14.03 -58.44
N ALA A 45 11.45 -13.33 -59.05
CA ALA A 45 10.31 -12.77 -58.34
C ALA A 45 9.47 -13.87 -57.66
N GLN A 46 9.17 -14.97 -58.36
CA GLN A 46 8.42 -16.09 -57.78
C GLN A 46 9.18 -16.75 -56.62
N LYS A 47 10.51 -16.93 -56.74
CA LYS A 47 11.36 -17.45 -55.67
C LYS A 47 11.42 -16.51 -54.45
N ALA A 48 11.31 -15.21 -54.64
CA ALA A 48 11.21 -14.24 -53.56
C ALA A 48 9.83 -14.30 -52.87
N ILE A 49 8.75 -14.32 -53.64
CA ILE A 49 7.37 -14.46 -53.14
C ILE A 49 7.23 -15.72 -52.29
N SER A 50 7.63 -16.89 -52.79
CA SER A 50 7.44 -18.14 -52.05
C SER A 50 8.36 -18.33 -50.83
N LYS A 51 9.45 -17.55 -50.72
CA LYS A 51 10.18 -17.41 -49.44
C LYS A 51 9.38 -16.60 -48.41
N LEU A 52 8.76 -15.50 -48.83
CA LEU A 52 7.91 -14.66 -47.97
C LEU A 52 6.65 -15.42 -47.53
N GLU A 53 6.02 -16.19 -48.43
CA GLU A 53 4.88 -17.06 -48.10
C GLU A 53 5.24 -18.09 -47.01
N GLN A 54 6.41 -18.73 -47.12
CA GLN A 54 6.89 -19.69 -46.11
C GLN A 54 7.16 -19.04 -44.76
N GLU A 55 7.81 -17.88 -44.73
CA GLU A 55 8.09 -17.12 -43.50
C GLU A 55 6.79 -16.62 -42.84
N LEU A 56 5.82 -16.14 -43.63
CA LEU A 56 4.50 -15.73 -43.13
C LEU A 56 3.73 -16.91 -42.55
N LEU A 57 3.76 -18.09 -43.20
CA LEU A 57 3.14 -19.31 -42.67
C LEU A 57 3.80 -19.79 -41.37
N PHE A 58 5.13 -19.69 -41.26
CA PHE A 58 5.85 -20.00 -40.02
C PHE A 58 5.48 -19.04 -38.88
N ARG A 59 5.49 -17.72 -39.15
CA ARG A 59 5.06 -16.69 -38.20
C ARG A 59 3.62 -16.87 -37.75
N ARG A 60 2.71 -17.19 -38.68
CA ARG A 60 1.30 -17.43 -38.40
C ARG A 60 1.11 -18.62 -37.45
N ARG A 61 1.71 -19.78 -37.76
CA ARG A 61 1.70 -20.97 -36.89
C ARG A 61 2.25 -20.67 -35.49
N ARG A 62 3.32 -19.86 -35.39
CA ARG A 62 3.88 -19.45 -34.09
C ARG A 62 2.94 -18.52 -33.30
N LEU A 63 2.22 -17.63 -33.99
CA LEU A 63 1.21 -16.75 -33.38
C LEU A 63 -0.03 -17.54 -32.91
N ASP A 64 -0.52 -18.48 -33.72
CA ASP A 64 -1.65 -19.34 -33.34
C ASP A 64 -1.31 -20.24 -32.14
N ALA A 65 -0.08 -20.78 -32.09
CA ALA A 65 0.42 -21.53 -30.93
C ALA A 65 0.52 -20.67 -29.67
N LEU A 66 1.04 -19.45 -29.77
CA LEU A 66 1.08 -18.49 -28.66
C LEU A 66 -0.32 -18.13 -28.16
N ALA A 67 -1.24 -17.81 -29.07
CA ALA A 67 -2.63 -17.49 -28.73
C ALA A 67 -3.32 -18.64 -27.96
N HIS A 68 -3.13 -19.89 -28.38
CA HIS A 68 -3.62 -21.06 -27.66
C HIS A 68 -2.99 -21.22 -26.26
N THR A 69 -1.69 -20.92 -26.08
CA THR A 69 -1.10 -20.91 -24.73
C THR A 69 -1.64 -19.78 -23.86
N THR A 70 -1.83 -18.58 -24.40
CA THR A 70 -2.43 -17.43 -23.69
C THR A 70 -3.85 -17.75 -23.23
N LEU A 71 -4.67 -18.36 -24.10
CA LEU A 71 -6.03 -18.76 -23.77
C LEU A 71 -6.07 -19.76 -22.60
N LYS A 72 -5.14 -20.72 -22.54
CA LYS A 72 -5.03 -21.65 -21.39
C LYS A 72 -4.65 -20.95 -20.10
N TYR A 73 -3.76 -19.97 -20.13
CA TYR A 73 -3.44 -19.16 -18.94
C TYR A 73 -4.62 -18.28 -18.50
N GLN A 74 -5.40 -17.73 -19.45
CA GLN A 74 -6.63 -16.98 -19.14
C GLN A 74 -7.68 -17.88 -18.48
N GLN A 75 -7.96 -19.05 -19.07
CA GLN A 75 -8.87 -20.05 -18.48
C GLN A 75 -8.45 -20.43 -17.06
N ARG A 76 -7.15 -20.66 -16.82
CA ARG A 76 -6.64 -21.01 -15.48
C ARG A 76 -6.73 -19.86 -14.48
N LEU A 77 -6.60 -18.60 -14.92
CA LEU A 77 -6.82 -17.43 -14.06
C LEU A 77 -8.29 -17.29 -13.65
N ASP A 78 -9.22 -17.54 -14.59
CA ASP A 78 -10.66 -17.45 -14.30
C ASP A 78 -11.15 -18.63 -13.44
N GLU A 79 -10.60 -19.84 -13.61
CA GLU A 79 -10.78 -20.96 -12.66
C GLU A 79 -10.37 -20.56 -11.23
N LEU A 80 -9.18 -19.96 -11.07
CA LEU A 80 -8.67 -19.56 -9.76
C LEU A 80 -9.48 -18.43 -9.11
N ARG A 81 -10.00 -17.48 -9.89
CA ARG A 81 -10.94 -16.44 -9.42
C ARG A 81 -12.23 -17.04 -8.88
N MET A 82 -12.83 -17.98 -9.61
CA MET A 82 -14.05 -18.66 -9.17
C MET A 82 -13.83 -19.50 -7.90
N GLU A 83 -12.65 -20.13 -7.75
CA GLU A 83 -12.23 -20.84 -6.54
C GLU A 83 -12.02 -19.89 -5.34
N GLU A 84 -11.49 -18.70 -5.55
CA GLU A 84 -11.32 -17.65 -4.54
C GLU A 84 -12.67 -17.05 -4.10
N GLU A 85 -13.54 -16.71 -5.04
CA GLU A 85 -14.90 -16.22 -4.74
C GLU A 85 -15.70 -17.26 -3.94
N ARG A 86 -15.59 -18.55 -4.30
CA ARG A 86 -16.16 -19.65 -3.50
C ARG A 86 -15.58 -19.68 -2.08
N ARG A 87 -14.25 -19.62 -1.92
CA ARG A 87 -13.60 -19.58 -0.60
C ARG A 87 -14.08 -18.42 0.25
N ASN A 88 -14.22 -17.23 -0.33
CA ASN A 88 -14.69 -16.03 0.37
C ASN A 88 -16.17 -16.16 0.78
N GLN A 89 -17.03 -16.72 -0.08
CA GLN A 89 -18.42 -17.02 0.27
C GLN A 89 -18.52 -18.06 1.38
N ASP A 90 -17.77 -19.17 1.32
CA ASP A 90 -17.81 -20.21 2.34
C ASP A 90 -17.17 -19.73 3.67
N GLN A 91 -16.13 -18.89 3.65
CA GLN A 91 -15.64 -18.18 4.85
C GLN A 91 -16.70 -17.30 5.50
N SER A 92 -17.44 -16.50 4.71
CA SER A 92 -18.53 -15.64 5.20
C SER A 92 -19.68 -16.42 5.85
N ARG A 93 -19.86 -17.69 5.46
CA ARG A 93 -20.87 -18.62 5.98
C ARG A 93 -20.40 -19.40 7.21
N THR A 94 -19.13 -19.32 7.59
CA THR A 94 -18.65 -20.02 8.80
C THR A 94 -19.30 -19.42 10.06
N PRO A 95 -19.69 -20.26 11.05
CA PRO A 95 -20.15 -19.74 12.34
C PRO A 95 -19.05 -18.98 13.08
N ALA A 96 -17.77 -19.21 12.74
CA ALA A 96 -16.64 -18.41 13.24
C ALA A 96 -16.72 -16.94 12.79
N SER A 97 -17.03 -16.68 11.52
CA SER A 97 -17.20 -15.31 11.00
C SER A 97 -18.40 -14.60 11.65
N ALA A 98 -19.53 -15.29 11.79
CA ALA A 98 -20.69 -14.77 12.51
C ALA A 98 -20.39 -14.45 13.98
N ASN A 99 -19.65 -15.33 14.67
CA ASN A 99 -19.20 -15.12 16.05
C ASN A 99 -18.23 -13.94 16.17
N PHE A 100 -17.28 -13.79 15.24
CA PHE A 100 -16.35 -12.66 15.20
C PHE A 100 -17.11 -11.34 15.10
N ARG A 101 -18.03 -11.23 14.13
CA ARG A 101 -18.89 -10.05 13.95
C ARG A 101 -19.78 -9.76 15.17
N MET A 102 -20.25 -10.78 15.89
CA MET A 102 -20.97 -10.59 17.15
C MET A 102 -20.08 -10.12 18.31
N LEU A 103 -18.79 -10.52 18.32
CA LEU A 103 -17.81 -10.08 19.31
C LEU A 103 -17.37 -8.63 19.06
N GLU A 104 -17.17 -8.22 17.79
CA GLU A 104 -16.93 -6.82 17.40
C GLU A 104 -18.09 -5.91 17.84
N ASN A 105 -19.33 -6.25 17.46
CA ASN A 105 -20.54 -5.52 17.87
C ASN A 105 -20.70 -5.44 19.41
N ARG A 106 -20.26 -6.47 20.15
CA ARG A 106 -20.19 -6.43 21.62
C ARG A 106 -19.11 -5.47 22.10
N LEU A 107 -17.91 -5.53 21.52
CA LEU A 107 -16.77 -4.69 21.89
C LEU A 107 -17.10 -3.20 21.69
N ASP A 108 -17.68 -2.82 20.55
CA ASP A 108 -18.11 -1.44 20.29
C ASP A 108 -19.16 -0.96 21.30
N LYS A 109 -20.13 -1.82 21.64
CA LYS A 109 -21.15 -1.53 22.65
C LYS A 109 -20.57 -1.40 24.06
N PHE A 110 -19.49 -2.13 24.38
CA PHE A 110 -18.72 -1.92 25.61
C PHE A 110 -17.89 -0.62 25.56
N GLN A 111 -17.19 -0.33 24.46
CA GLN A 111 -16.44 0.92 24.29
C GLN A 111 -17.32 2.16 24.43
N PHE A 112 -18.54 2.13 23.87
CA PHE A 112 -19.50 3.24 24.02
C PHE A 112 -19.88 3.43 25.49
N LYS A 113 -20.24 2.36 26.20
CA LYS A 113 -20.52 2.39 27.65
C LYS A 113 -19.33 2.91 28.47
N CYS A 114 -18.09 2.52 28.14
CA CYS A 114 -16.90 3.05 28.79
C CYS A 114 -16.73 4.56 28.55
N LYS A 115 -16.93 5.03 27.31
CA LYS A 115 -16.89 6.46 26.95
C LYS A 115 -17.98 7.27 27.69
N GLU A 116 -19.15 6.69 27.95
CA GLU A 116 -20.18 7.34 28.79
C GLU A 116 -19.85 7.31 30.28
N ALA A 117 -19.40 6.17 30.81
CA ALA A 117 -18.94 6.06 32.21
C ALA A 117 -17.80 7.04 32.52
N GLU A 118 -16.89 7.27 31.57
CA GLU A 118 -15.87 8.31 31.66
C GLU A 118 -16.44 9.73 31.74
N LYS A 119 -17.45 10.07 30.91
CA LYS A 119 -18.12 11.38 30.97
C LYS A 119 -18.76 11.57 32.36
N CYS A 120 -19.49 10.56 32.83
CA CYS A 120 -20.09 10.57 34.16
C CYS A 120 -19.03 10.71 35.27
N ARG A 121 -17.89 10.01 35.18
CA ARG A 121 -16.77 10.16 36.13
C ARG A 121 -16.19 11.58 36.10
N LYS A 122 -15.98 12.15 34.91
CA LYS A 122 -15.46 13.52 34.72
C LYS A 122 -16.42 14.57 35.31
N ILE A 123 -17.73 14.36 35.22
CA ILE A 123 -18.74 15.22 35.86
C ILE A 123 -18.72 15.07 37.38
N ASN A 124 -18.72 13.84 37.91
CA ASN A 124 -18.70 13.58 39.36
C ASN A 124 -17.44 14.14 40.04
N VAL A 125 -16.27 14.05 39.39
CA VAL A 125 -15.02 14.64 39.91
C VAL A 125 -15.10 16.17 39.97
N LYS A 126 -15.69 16.82 38.97
CA LYS A 126 -15.93 18.28 39.00
C LYS A 126 -16.89 18.68 40.11
N LEU A 127 -18.04 18.00 40.21
CA LEU A 127 -19.05 18.28 41.23
C LEU A 127 -18.47 18.11 42.65
N LYS A 128 -17.71 17.04 42.89
CA LYS A 128 -17.02 16.84 44.17
C LYS A 128 -16.05 17.99 44.47
N ALA A 129 -15.25 18.44 43.51
CA ALA A 129 -14.32 19.55 43.70
C ALA A 129 -15.04 20.87 44.00
N GLN A 130 -16.20 21.12 43.37
CA GLN A 130 -17.05 22.29 43.66
C GLN A 130 -17.60 22.23 45.09
N MET A 131 -18.21 21.11 45.49
CA MET A 131 -18.73 20.93 46.85
C MET A 131 -17.64 21.04 47.93
N GLN A 132 -16.41 20.59 47.65
CA GLN A 132 -15.27 20.76 48.56
C GLN A 132 -14.82 22.23 48.66
N ALA A 133 -14.87 23.01 47.57
CA ALA A 133 -14.57 24.43 47.59
C ALA A 133 -15.65 25.25 48.33
N GLU A 134 -16.92 24.94 48.10
CA GLU A 134 -18.07 25.53 48.82
C GLU A 134 -17.98 25.26 50.33
N LEU A 135 -17.65 24.02 50.73
CA LEU A 135 -17.44 23.65 52.12
C LEU A 135 -16.30 24.45 52.77
N HIS A 136 -15.14 24.59 52.11
CA HIS A 136 -14.03 25.39 52.63
C HIS A 136 -14.35 26.89 52.72
N GLN A 137 -15.19 27.43 51.83
CA GLN A 137 -15.66 28.82 51.93
C GLN A 137 -16.54 29.02 53.17
N LEU A 138 -17.47 28.09 53.44
CA LEU A 138 -18.31 28.13 54.64
C LEU A 138 -17.51 27.93 55.93
N GLU A 139 -16.48 27.07 55.94
CA GLU A 139 -15.53 26.93 57.06
C GLU A 139 -14.78 28.24 57.32
N GLU A 140 -14.30 28.91 56.27
CA GLU A 140 -13.64 30.21 56.37
C GLU A 140 -14.58 31.31 56.91
N GLU A 141 -15.84 31.35 56.47
CA GLU A 141 -16.84 32.31 56.93
C GLU A 141 -17.18 32.10 58.41
N LEU A 142 -17.43 30.86 58.84
CA LEU A 142 -17.64 30.53 60.25
C LEU A 142 -16.42 30.92 61.12
N LEU A 143 -15.20 30.72 60.63
CA LEU A 143 -13.97 31.14 61.32
C LEU A 143 -13.80 32.67 61.38
N LYS A 144 -14.30 33.42 60.40
CA LYS A 144 -14.32 34.89 60.43
C LYS A 144 -15.36 35.38 61.44
N GLU A 145 -16.59 34.86 61.38
CA GLU A 145 -17.64 35.19 62.35
C GLU A 145 -17.24 34.84 63.80
N HIS A 146 -16.57 33.71 64.02
CA HIS A 146 -16.12 33.31 65.36
C HIS A 146 -15.15 34.34 65.96
N LYS A 147 -14.14 34.76 65.18
CA LYS A 147 -13.17 35.80 65.59
C LYS A 147 -13.85 37.13 65.86
N GLU A 148 -14.85 37.51 65.06
CA GLU A 148 -15.65 38.71 65.31
C GLU A 148 -16.51 38.61 66.57
N ARG A 149 -17.14 37.46 66.82
CA ARG A 149 -17.90 37.19 68.06
C ARG A 149 -16.99 37.24 69.29
N GLU A 150 -15.82 36.62 69.24
CA GLU A 150 -14.81 36.67 70.30
C GLU A 150 -14.30 38.09 70.56
N SER A 151 -13.96 38.84 69.50
CA SER A 151 -13.55 40.25 69.60
C SER A 151 -14.64 41.13 70.22
N ASN A 152 -15.91 40.92 69.84
CA ASN A 152 -17.05 41.61 70.44
C ASN A 152 -17.26 41.23 71.91
N ILE A 153 -17.13 39.95 72.28
CA ILE A 153 -17.21 39.48 73.67
C ILE A 153 -16.08 40.09 74.51
N ALA A 154 -14.83 40.12 74.00
CA ALA A 154 -13.70 40.75 74.67
C ALA A 154 -13.93 42.25 74.89
N ARG A 155 -14.41 42.96 73.86
CA ARG A 155 -14.77 44.39 73.93
C ARG A 155 -15.91 44.68 74.92
N LEU A 156 -16.89 43.78 75.04
CA LEU A 156 -17.97 43.90 76.02
C LEU A 156 -17.51 43.59 77.45
N ARG A 157 -16.65 42.57 77.64
CA ARG A 157 -16.01 42.28 78.93
C ARG A 157 -15.18 43.47 79.42
N GLN A 158 -14.32 44.03 78.57
CA GLN A 158 -13.52 45.22 78.90
C GLN A 158 -14.40 46.40 79.37
N LYS A 159 -15.53 46.65 78.70
CA LYS A 159 -16.49 47.70 79.11
C LYS A 159 -17.22 47.37 80.42
N ALA A 160 -17.51 46.09 80.68
CA ALA A 160 -18.12 45.66 81.94
C ALA A 160 -17.13 45.80 83.11
N ASP A 161 -15.86 45.44 82.92
CA ASP A 161 -14.84 45.53 83.96
C ASP A 161 -14.43 46.99 84.22
N GLN A 162 -14.37 47.85 83.18
CA GLN A 162 -14.26 49.30 83.35
C GLN A 162 -15.41 49.90 84.19
N ARG A 163 -16.63 49.36 84.06
CA ARG A 163 -17.77 49.78 84.90
C ARG A 163 -17.67 49.24 86.32
N LYS A 164 -17.25 47.98 86.53
CA LYS A 164 -17.00 47.44 87.89
C LYS A 164 -16.00 48.30 88.65
N VAL A 165 -14.88 48.66 88.03
CA VAL A 165 -13.85 49.54 88.63
C VAL A 165 -14.37 50.95 88.98
N GLN A 166 -15.48 51.40 88.37
CA GLN A 166 -16.17 52.65 88.75
C GLN A 166 -17.21 52.47 89.87
N THR A 167 -17.80 51.28 90.00
CA THR A 167 -18.86 50.98 90.99
C THR A 167 -18.31 50.39 92.30
N GLU A 168 -17.21 49.65 92.26
CA GLU A 168 -16.66 48.90 93.39
C GLU A 168 -15.84 49.79 94.33
N LYS A 169 -16.54 50.45 95.27
CA LYS A 169 -16.02 50.54 96.63
C LYS A 169 -16.18 49.17 97.30
N PRO A 170 -15.15 48.64 97.99
CA PRO A 170 -15.15 47.23 98.41
C PRO A 170 -15.90 47.00 99.73
N ASP A 171 -16.52 45.83 99.87
CA ASP A 171 -16.87 45.25 101.17
C ASP A 171 -16.65 43.71 101.17
N LYS A 172 -16.62 43.07 102.35
CA LYS A 172 -16.04 41.70 102.54
C LYS A 172 -16.85 40.76 103.46
N LYS A 173 -16.54 39.44 103.37
CA LYS A 173 -17.02 38.27 104.18
C LYS A 173 -18.42 37.77 103.78
N ALA A 174 -18.87 36.53 104.05
CA ALA A 174 -18.35 35.28 104.67
C ALA A 174 -18.91 34.07 103.86
N GLN A 175 -18.35 32.85 103.74
CA GLN A 175 -17.78 31.82 104.65
C GLN A 175 -18.82 30.88 105.33
N ARG A 176 -18.55 29.55 105.27
CA ARG A 176 -19.00 28.39 106.12
C ARG A 176 -19.92 27.34 105.41
N THR A 177 -20.20 26.13 105.97
CA THR A 177 -19.48 24.82 106.01
C THR A 177 -20.47 23.72 106.55
N VAL A 178 -20.13 22.41 106.56
CA VAL A 178 -20.58 21.30 107.49
C VAL A 178 -21.50 20.15 106.94
N LEU A 179 -20.92 18.91 106.88
CA LEU A 179 -21.39 17.53 107.31
C LEU A 179 -22.78 16.95 106.89
N GLU A 180 -23.15 15.65 107.03
CA GLU A 180 -22.52 14.28 107.11
C GLU A 180 -23.63 13.22 107.44
N ALA A 181 -23.53 11.93 107.03
CA ALA A 181 -24.27 10.75 107.59
C ALA A 181 -23.92 9.40 106.88
N ASP A 182 -24.20 8.26 107.52
CA ASP A 182 -23.85 6.86 107.13
C ASP A 182 -24.93 5.85 107.66
N ASP A 183 -25.00 4.58 107.21
CA ASP A 183 -25.68 3.43 107.90
C ASP A 183 -25.56 2.04 107.19
N LEU A 184 -25.79 0.90 107.89
CA LEU A 184 -25.47 -0.50 107.50
C LEU A 184 -26.52 -1.57 107.91
N ASP A 185 -26.57 -2.77 107.27
CA ASP A 185 -26.94 -4.08 107.92
C ASP A 185 -26.54 -5.37 107.10
N SER A 186 -26.75 -6.61 107.63
CA SER A 186 -26.37 -7.96 107.07
C SER A 186 -27.40 -9.08 107.40
N GLU A 187 -27.25 -10.43 107.40
CA GLU A 187 -26.24 -11.51 107.12
C GLU A 187 -27.00 -12.87 106.96
N ALA A 188 -26.50 -13.93 106.26
CA ALA A 188 -26.86 -15.37 106.44
C ALA A 188 -26.14 -16.38 105.48
N GLN A 189 -26.01 -17.68 105.89
CA GLN A 189 -25.21 -18.74 105.21
C GLN A 189 -25.75 -20.22 105.33
N GLN A 190 -25.07 -21.16 104.62
CA GLN A 190 -24.96 -22.65 104.80
C GLN A 190 -26.04 -23.60 104.18
N SER A 191 -25.89 -24.96 104.17
CA SER A 191 -24.96 -25.86 103.40
C SER A 191 -25.27 -27.39 103.64
N THR A 192 -24.78 -28.34 102.79
CA THR A 192 -24.30 -29.74 103.11
C THR A 192 -24.92 -31.01 102.40
N ARG A 193 -24.13 -31.63 101.49
CA ARG A 193 -23.72 -33.08 101.25
C ARG A 193 -24.63 -34.33 101.50
N ILE A 194 -24.57 -35.32 100.59
CA ILE A 194 -24.65 -36.82 100.78
C ILE A 194 -24.02 -37.58 99.57
N VAL A 195 -23.40 -38.78 99.75
CA VAL A 195 -22.75 -39.69 98.76
C VAL A 195 -22.53 -41.10 99.40
N PRO A 196 -22.37 -42.26 98.71
CA PRO A 196 -23.09 -42.91 97.58
C PRO A 196 -23.69 -44.31 97.98
N GLU A 197 -24.08 -45.14 97.02
CA GLU A 197 -24.29 -46.60 97.16
C GLU A 197 -23.75 -47.34 95.92
N GLU A 198 -23.15 -48.53 96.07
CA GLU A 198 -22.43 -49.25 95.00
C GLU A 198 -23.12 -50.56 94.58
N GLU A 199 -23.40 -50.71 93.27
CA GLU A 199 -23.87 -51.97 92.68
C GLU A 199 -22.70 -52.69 91.97
N LYS A 200 -22.61 -54.02 92.14
CA LYS A 200 -21.42 -54.80 91.76
C LYS A 200 -21.27 -54.98 90.25
N VAL A 201 -20.45 -54.16 89.62
CA VAL A 201 -19.95 -54.41 88.27
C VAL A 201 -19.05 -55.66 88.27
N ASN A 202 -19.15 -56.47 87.22
CA ASN A 202 -18.35 -57.68 87.06
C ASN A 202 -16.90 -57.29 86.68
N PRO A 203 -15.85 -57.69 87.43
CA PRO A 203 -14.50 -57.10 87.32
C PRO A 203 -13.85 -57.20 85.93
N ILE A 204 -14.24 -58.19 85.12
CA ILE A 204 -13.79 -58.29 83.72
C ILE A 204 -14.23 -57.06 82.89
N TYR A 205 -15.41 -56.52 83.18
CA TYR A 205 -15.91 -55.31 82.53
C TYR A 205 -15.20 -54.07 83.06
N GLU A 206 -14.87 -53.99 84.35
CA GLU A 206 -14.08 -52.88 84.90
C GLU A 206 -12.67 -52.83 84.27
N GLU A 207 -12.03 -53.98 84.09
CA GLU A 207 -10.73 -54.10 83.42
C GLU A 207 -10.82 -53.71 81.94
N ILE A 208 -11.85 -54.16 81.21
CA ILE A 208 -12.09 -53.75 79.82
C ILE A 208 -12.37 -52.23 79.71
N LEU A 209 -13.19 -51.67 80.60
CA LEU A 209 -13.51 -50.24 80.62
C LEU A 209 -12.29 -49.39 80.98
N LYS A 210 -11.45 -49.86 81.91
CA LYS A 210 -10.16 -49.22 82.23
C LYS A 210 -9.23 -49.24 81.02
N ASN A 211 -9.02 -50.39 80.40
CA ASN A 211 -8.17 -50.52 79.21
C ASN A 211 -8.69 -49.68 78.04
N LEU A 212 -10.02 -49.56 77.88
CA LEU A 212 -10.65 -48.69 76.88
C LEU A 212 -10.35 -47.20 77.16
N LYS A 213 -10.52 -46.75 78.41
CA LYS A 213 -10.20 -45.37 78.83
C LYS A 213 -8.71 -45.04 78.72
N GLU A 214 -7.82 -45.98 79.07
CA GLU A 214 -6.37 -45.81 78.92
C GLU A 214 -5.93 -45.80 77.45
N ALA A 215 -6.55 -46.60 76.57
CA ALA A 215 -6.25 -46.63 75.14
C ALA A 215 -6.80 -45.42 74.36
N THR A 216 -7.91 -44.83 74.82
CA THR A 216 -8.53 -43.63 74.20
C THR A 216 -8.11 -42.32 74.87
N GLY A 217 -7.54 -42.38 76.07
CA GLY A 217 -7.03 -41.24 76.84
C GLY A 217 -8.10 -40.40 77.55
N VAL A 218 -9.33 -40.89 77.68
CA VAL A 218 -10.50 -40.10 78.13
C VAL A 218 -11.05 -40.56 79.48
N SER A 219 -11.63 -39.62 80.23
CA SER A 219 -11.95 -39.82 81.65
C SER A 219 -13.33 -40.43 81.88
N ASP A 220 -14.36 -40.03 81.14
CA ASP A 220 -15.69 -40.64 81.21
C ASP A 220 -16.02 -41.50 79.97
N LEU A 221 -16.97 -42.43 80.13
CA LEU A 221 -17.43 -43.31 79.06
C LEU A 221 -18.26 -42.56 78.01
N GLN A 222 -18.95 -41.48 78.39
CA GLN A 222 -19.67 -40.63 77.44
C GLN A 222 -18.68 -39.90 76.51
N ASP A 223 -17.58 -39.38 77.05
CA ASP A 223 -16.52 -38.72 76.28
C ASP A 223 -15.92 -39.67 75.21
N VAL A 224 -15.77 -40.96 75.55
CA VAL A 224 -15.27 -41.99 74.61
C VAL A 224 -16.24 -42.20 73.44
N VAL A 225 -17.55 -42.20 73.70
CA VAL A 225 -18.56 -42.28 72.64
C VAL A 225 -18.53 -41.04 71.75
N GLU A 226 -18.44 -39.84 72.35
CA GLU A 226 -18.36 -38.59 71.60
C GLU A 226 -17.08 -38.52 70.74
N HIS A 227 -15.93 -38.94 71.28
CA HIS A 227 -14.68 -39.06 70.54
C HIS A 227 -14.84 -39.97 69.32
N PHE A 228 -15.33 -41.21 69.50
CA PHE A 228 -15.55 -42.13 68.38
C PHE A 228 -16.55 -41.61 67.34
N THR A 229 -17.60 -40.87 67.74
CA THR A 229 -18.47 -40.21 66.76
C THR A 229 -17.76 -39.10 66.00
N SER A 230 -16.97 -38.27 66.67
CA SER A 230 -16.20 -37.18 66.04
C SER A 230 -15.08 -37.68 65.13
N GLU A 231 -14.41 -38.78 65.50
CA GLU A 231 -13.41 -39.44 64.66
C GLU A 231 -14.05 -40.06 63.41
N LYS A 232 -15.22 -40.70 63.55
CA LYS A 232 -15.98 -41.23 62.42
C LYS A 232 -16.40 -40.12 61.47
N GLU A 233 -16.99 -39.03 61.97
CA GLU A 233 -17.36 -37.86 61.16
C GLU A 233 -16.14 -37.20 60.50
N ASN A 234 -15.00 -37.13 61.20
CA ASN A 234 -13.75 -36.63 60.65
C ASN A 234 -13.20 -37.55 59.55
N CYS A 235 -13.27 -38.88 59.71
CA CYS A 235 -12.88 -39.84 58.68
C CYS A 235 -13.79 -39.74 57.44
N GLU A 236 -15.12 -39.71 57.63
CA GLU A 236 -16.08 -39.49 56.54
C GLU A 236 -15.84 -38.15 55.84
N ARG A 237 -15.52 -37.08 56.58
CA ARG A 237 -15.16 -35.77 56.02
C ARG A 237 -13.85 -35.81 55.23
N LEU A 238 -12.82 -36.49 55.72
CA LEU A 238 -11.53 -36.64 55.06
C LEU A 238 -11.64 -37.50 53.80
N GLU A 239 -12.45 -38.57 53.81
CA GLU A 239 -12.73 -39.39 52.63
C GLU A 239 -13.50 -38.59 51.56
N ASN A 240 -14.53 -37.82 51.96
CA ASN A 240 -15.23 -36.91 51.05
C ASN A 240 -14.29 -35.84 50.46
N LEU A 241 -13.41 -35.25 51.28
CA LEU A 241 -12.43 -34.27 50.81
C LEU A 241 -11.41 -34.90 49.85
N LYS A 242 -10.93 -36.11 50.16
CA LYS A 242 -10.05 -36.89 49.27
C LYS A 242 -10.73 -37.13 47.92
N LYS A 243 -11.97 -37.61 47.92
CA LYS A 243 -12.74 -37.84 46.69
C LYS A 243 -12.95 -36.56 45.87
N GLN A 244 -13.28 -35.43 46.52
CA GLN A 244 -13.39 -34.13 45.85
C GLN A 244 -12.07 -33.68 45.23
N ASN A 245 -10.94 -33.90 45.91
CA ASN A 245 -9.61 -33.61 45.38
C ASN A 245 -9.25 -34.54 44.20
N GLU A 246 -9.59 -35.82 44.26
CA GLU A 246 -9.41 -36.77 43.14
C GLU A 246 -10.24 -36.38 41.92
N GLU A 247 -11.52 -36.03 42.10
CA GLU A 247 -12.39 -35.53 41.04
C GLU A 247 -11.90 -34.20 40.43
N ALA A 248 -11.37 -33.29 41.25
CA ALA A 248 -10.81 -32.02 40.78
C ALA A 248 -9.48 -32.23 40.03
N LEU A 249 -8.64 -33.17 40.51
CA LEU A 249 -7.37 -33.53 39.89
C LEU A 249 -7.58 -34.22 38.53
N GLU A 250 -8.64 -35.01 38.35
CA GLU A 250 -8.96 -35.59 37.05
C GLU A 250 -9.44 -34.53 36.04
N LYS A 251 -10.34 -33.63 36.46
CA LYS A 251 -10.78 -32.49 35.63
C LYS A 251 -9.59 -31.62 35.19
N LEU A 252 -8.62 -31.37 36.08
CA LEU A 252 -7.40 -30.64 35.75
C LEU A 252 -6.45 -31.40 34.80
N LYS A 253 -6.47 -32.74 34.77
CA LYS A 253 -5.78 -33.52 33.73
C LYS A 253 -6.49 -33.38 32.37
N GLU A 254 -7.81 -33.50 32.36
CA GLU A 254 -8.63 -33.38 31.14
C GLU A 254 -8.45 -31.99 30.49
N GLU A 255 -8.55 -30.92 31.28
CA GLU A 255 -8.29 -29.54 30.84
C GLU A 255 -6.86 -29.37 30.30
N LYS A 256 -5.86 -29.91 31.01
CA LYS A 256 -4.44 -29.85 30.60
C LYS A 256 -4.20 -30.58 29.28
N GLU A 257 -4.81 -31.74 29.06
CA GLU A 257 -4.63 -32.52 27.84
C GLU A 257 -5.43 -31.94 26.66
N LEU A 258 -6.62 -31.38 26.92
CA LEU A 258 -7.36 -30.58 25.94
C LEU A 258 -6.53 -29.35 25.51
N LEU A 259 -5.91 -28.65 26.46
CA LEU A 259 -5.08 -27.46 26.18
C LEU A 259 -3.81 -27.82 25.41
N ARG A 260 -3.20 -28.99 25.69
CA ARG A 260 -2.09 -29.55 24.88
C ARG A 260 -2.52 -29.80 23.44
N GLN A 261 -3.65 -30.48 23.23
CA GLN A 261 -4.18 -30.73 21.89
C GLN A 261 -4.50 -29.43 21.14
N GLN A 262 -4.95 -28.38 21.83
CA GLN A 262 -5.13 -27.04 21.24
C GLN A 262 -3.77 -26.40 20.88
N PHE A 263 -2.77 -26.50 21.76
CA PHE A 263 -1.43 -25.99 21.51
C PHE A 263 -0.78 -26.68 20.30
N ASP A 264 -0.82 -28.00 20.20
CA ASP A 264 -0.28 -28.74 19.04
C ASP A 264 -1.02 -28.40 17.75
N LYS A 265 -2.36 -28.26 17.79
CA LYS A 265 -3.15 -27.77 16.64
C LYS A 265 -2.71 -26.37 16.20
N MET A 266 -2.41 -25.45 17.12
CA MET A 266 -1.87 -24.13 16.79
C MET A 266 -0.42 -24.19 16.27
N LYS A 267 0.42 -25.05 16.84
CA LYS A 267 1.81 -25.25 16.42
C LYS A 267 1.90 -25.74 14.97
N TYR A 268 1.25 -26.86 14.65
CA TYR A 268 1.33 -27.46 13.32
C TYR A 268 0.49 -26.70 12.26
N SER A 269 -0.56 -25.96 12.64
CA SER A 269 -1.18 -24.98 11.73
C SER A 269 -0.35 -23.70 11.53
N GLY A 270 0.60 -23.41 12.42
CA GLY A 270 1.62 -22.38 12.23
C GLY A 270 2.60 -22.74 11.10
N GLU A 271 3.01 -24.01 11.00
CA GLU A 271 3.89 -24.49 9.93
C GLU A 271 3.24 -24.37 8.54
N ALA A 272 1.93 -24.65 8.43
CA ALA A 272 1.16 -24.40 7.21
C ALA A 272 1.21 -22.92 6.79
N LYS A 273 0.92 -22.00 7.73
CA LYS A 273 0.97 -20.55 7.51
C LYS A 273 2.37 -20.05 7.14
N LEU A 274 3.42 -20.59 7.74
CA LEU A 274 4.81 -20.28 7.35
C LEU A 274 5.13 -20.76 5.92
N SER A 275 4.51 -21.84 5.45
CA SER A 275 4.62 -22.28 4.05
C SER A 275 3.83 -21.39 3.08
N GLU A 276 2.73 -20.77 3.53
CA GLU A 276 1.93 -19.82 2.77
C GLU A 276 2.65 -18.46 2.67
N ILE A 277 3.21 -17.96 3.77
CA ILE A 277 4.02 -16.74 3.82
C ILE A 277 5.22 -16.84 2.86
N LYS A 278 5.99 -17.93 2.88
CA LYS A 278 7.13 -18.12 1.96
C LYS A 278 6.72 -18.11 0.48
N LYS A 279 5.59 -18.72 0.14
CA LYS A 279 5.05 -18.67 -1.24
C LYS A 279 4.58 -17.27 -1.62
N LEU A 280 4.09 -16.49 -0.66
CA LEU A 280 3.71 -15.10 -0.87
C LEU A 280 4.95 -14.23 -1.09
N GLU A 281 6.01 -14.39 -0.28
CA GLU A 281 7.32 -13.74 -0.46
C GLU A 281 7.95 -14.10 -1.82
N GLU A 282 7.88 -15.36 -2.25
CA GLU A 282 8.31 -15.82 -3.58
C GLU A 282 7.50 -15.17 -4.72
N CYS A 283 6.18 -15.03 -4.55
CA CYS A 283 5.30 -14.34 -5.50
C CYS A 283 5.59 -12.83 -5.57
N GLU A 284 5.83 -12.16 -4.43
CA GLU A 284 6.20 -10.75 -4.37
C GLU A 284 7.54 -10.48 -5.05
N GLN A 285 8.54 -11.35 -4.82
CA GLN A 285 9.83 -11.27 -5.52
C GLN A 285 9.67 -11.47 -7.04
N GLN A 286 8.87 -12.44 -7.47
CA GLN A 286 8.59 -12.64 -8.90
C GLN A 286 7.87 -11.43 -9.52
N LEU A 287 6.88 -10.86 -8.83
CA LEU A 287 6.17 -9.66 -9.26
C LEU A 287 7.13 -8.47 -9.40
N GLN A 288 8.01 -8.26 -8.43
CA GLN A 288 9.00 -7.19 -8.44
C GLN A 288 9.99 -7.31 -9.62
N VAL A 289 10.43 -8.54 -9.95
CA VAL A 289 11.25 -8.79 -11.15
C VAL A 289 10.48 -8.50 -12.45
N GLN A 290 9.19 -8.84 -12.54
CA GLN A 290 8.38 -8.50 -13.72
C GLN A 290 8.11 -7.00 -13.83
N LEU A 291 7.95 -6.28 -12.73
CA LEU A 291 7.83 -4.81 -12.72
C LEU A 291 9.13 -4.14 -13.22
N GLN A 292 10.28 -4.52 -12.67
CA GLN A 292 11.58 -4.03 -13.13
C GLN A 292 11.82 -4.31 -14.62
N ARG A 293 11.41 -5.50 -15.10
CA ARG A 293 11.47 -5.86 -16.52
C ARG A 293 10.56 -4.98 -17.38
N ARG A 294 9.30 -4.78 -16.97
CA ARG A 294 8.34 -3.90 -17.64
C ARG A 294 8.91 -2.49 -17.78
N ASP A 295 9.53 -1.97 -16.72
CA ASP A 295 10.04 -0.61 -16.69
C ASP A 295 11.28 -0.44 -17.59
N ALA A 296 12.18 -1.43 -17.60
CA ALA A 296 13.29 -1.47 -18.55
C ALA A 296 12.84 -1.61 -20.02
N ASP A 297 11.81 -2.41 -20.30
CA ASP A 297 11.24 -2.55 -21.65
C ASP A 297 10.44 -1.30 -22.07
N ALA A 298 9.84 -0.57 -21.13
CA ALA A 298 9.21 0.73 -21.36
C ALA A 298 10.25 1.84 -21.65
N GLU A 299 11.39 1.85 -20.94
CA GLU A 299 12.48 2.79 -21.22
C GLU A 299 13.09 2.54 -22.62
N ARG A 300 13.32 1.26 -22.97
CA ARG A 300 13.72 0.85 -24.32
C ARG A 300 12.74 1.34 -25.39
N LEU A 301 11.44 1.18 -25.17
CA LEU A 301 10.41 1.68 -26.08
C LEU A 301 10.46 3.21 -26.21
N ALA A 302 10.57 3.95 -25.10
CA ALA A 302 10.67 5.40 -25.11
C ALA A 302 11.93 5.90 -25.87
N ASN A 303 13.06 5.20 -25.73
CA ASN A 303 14.29 5.53 -26.44
C ASN A 303 14.20 5.18 -27.95
N ASN A 304 13.54 4.07 -28.31
CA ASN A 304 13.24 3.74 -29.69
C ASN A 304 12.30 4.78 -30.35
N VAL A 305 11.26 5.24 -29.64
CA VAL A 305 10.35 6.29 -30.14
C VAL A 305 11.08 7.61 -30.36
N LYS A 306 12.00 8.03 -29.46
CA LYS A 306 12.86 9.20 -29.69
C LYS A 306 13.74 9.05 -30.94
N ALA A 307 14.36 7.87 -31.12
CA ALA A 307 15.21 7.59 -32.27
C ALA A 307 14.41 7.60 -33.60
N LEU A 308 13.23 6.98 -33.62
CA LEU A 308 12.32 7.00 -34.78
C LEU A 308 11.81 8.41 -35.08
N GLY A 309 11.52 9.23 -34.06
CA GLY A 309 11.17 10.64 -34.23
C GLY A 309 12.29 11.46 -34.87
N ALA A 310 13.54 11.24 -34.45
CA ALA A 310 14.71 11.89 -35.05
C ALA A 310 14.95 11.42 -36.50
N ILE A 311 14.77 10.13 -36.79
CA ILE A 311 14.83 9.59 -38.15
C ILE A 311 13.72 10.21 -39.03
N ARG A 312 12.48 10.27 -38.53
CA ARG A 312 11.34 10.88 -39.25
C ARG A 312 11.62 12.33 -39.63
N ALA A 313 12.06 13.15 -38.68
CA ALA A 313 12.44 14.55 -38.94
C ALA A 313 13.61 14.66 -39.93
N GLY A 314 14.61 13.76 -39.86
CA GLY A 314 15.71 13.69 -40.81
C GLY A 314 15.28 13.34 -42.23
N VAL A 315 14.31 12.44 -42.39
CA VAL A 315 13.72 12.07 -43.69
C VAL A 315 12.83 13.19 -44.24
N GLU A 316 12.06 13.88 -43.39
CA GLU A 316 11.27 15.05 -43.80
C GLU A 316 12.16 16.20 -44.28
N HIS A 317 13.26 16.48 -43.58
CA HIS A 317 14.26 17.48 -44.00
C HIS A 317 15.00 17.06 -45.29
N LEU A 318 15.34 15.78 -45.45
CA LEU A 318 15.93 15.26 -46.70
C LEU A 318 14.95 15.37 -47.87
N ALA A 319 13.67 15.11 -47.67
CA ALA A 319 12.65 15.24 -48.70
C ALA A 319 12.48 16.70 -49.15
N GLY A 320 12.54 17.65 -48.22
CA GLY A 320 12.55 19.09 -48.53
C GLY A 320 13.77 19.51 -49.36
N LYS A 321 14.97 19.03 -48.98
CA LYS A 321 16.21 19.27 -49.76
C LYS A 321 16.23 18.62 -51.15
N LEU A 322 15.29 17.73 -51.44
CA LEU A 322 15.16 17.05 -52.72
C LEU A 322 13.85 17.43 -53.41
N GLN A 323 13.18 18.52 -53.01
CA GLN A 323 11.82 18.83 -53.46
C GLN A 323 11.73 18.98 -54.99
N ASP A 324 12.68 19.68 -55.59
CA ASP A 324 12.68 20.14 -56.99
C ASP A 324 12.94 19.02 -58.01
N ILE A 325 13.56 17.92 -57.57
CA ILE A 325 13.78 16.73 -58.40
C ILE A 325 12.43 16.02 -58.58
N SER A 326 11.74 16.30 -59.69
CA SER A 326 10.36 15.85 -59.92
C SER A 326 10.28 14.36 -60.27
N LEU A 327 9.95 13.53 -59.27
CA LEU A 327 9.85 12.08 -59.41
C LEU A 327 8.41 11.62 -59.17
N VAL A 328 7.69 11.35 -60.26
CA VAL A 328 6.22 11.19 -60.28
C VAL A 328 5.78 9.83 -59.71
N LYS A 329 5.72 9.73 -58.38
CA LYS A 329 5.05 8.65 -57.64
C LYS A 329 4.16 9.24 -56.54
N PRO A 330 2.81 9.18 -56.66
CA PRO A 330 1.93 9.64 -55.59
C PRO A 330 2.07 8.73 -54.36
N PHE A 331 2.09 9.34 -53.17
CA PHE A 331 2.03 8.62 -51.91
C PHE A 331 0.72 7.83 -51.81
N LYS A 332 0.81 6.59 -51.31
CA LYS A 332 -0.34 5.72 -51.04
C LYS A 332 -0.74 5.72 -49.58
N SER A 333 0.19 6.09 -48.71
CA SER A 333 0.05 6.14 -47.26
C SER A 333 -0.37 7.52 -46.75
N SER A 334 -1.01 7.55 -45.57
CA SER A 334 -1.42 8.81 -44.91
C SER A 334 -0.20 9.50 -44.29
N PRO A 335 -0.06 10.85 -44.36
CA PRO A 335 1.06 11.59 -43.76
C PRO A 335 1.32 11.33 -42.26
N THR A 336 0.31 10.83 -41.55
CA THR A 336 0.33 10.45 -40.12
C THR A 336 0.65 8.98 -39.84
N SER A 337 0.88 8.12 -40.84
CA SER A 337 1.30 6.72 -40.60
C SER A 337 2.81 6.54 -40.69
N ASP A 338 3.34 5.53 -39.99
CA ASP A 338 4.77 5.18 -40.06
C ASP A 338 5.18 4.70 -41.47
N GLU A 339 4.24 4.14 -42.23
CA GLU A 339 4.44 3.71 -43.61
C GLU A 339 4.76 4.90 -44.55
N PHE A 340 4.22 6.09 -44.26
CA PHE A 340 4.55 7.31 -45.01
C PHE A 340 5.99 7.73 -44.84
N VAL A 341 6.58 7.52 -43.66
CA VAL A 341 8.02 7.80 -43.44
C VAL A 341 8.89 6.87 -44.29
N LEU A 342 8.47 5.61 -44.46
CA LEU A 342 9.15 4.64 -45.33
C LEU A 342 8.94 4.94 -46.83
N GLU A 343 7.73 5.35 -47.23
CA GLU A 343 7.42 5.76 -48.60
C GLU A 343 8.20 7.04 -48.98
N LEU A 344 8.31 8.00 -48.07
CA LEU A 344 9.09 9.23 -48.19
C LEU A 344 10.60 8.96 -48.28
N LEU A 345 11.14 8.09 -47.41
CA LEU A 345 12.54 7.66 -47.47
C LEU A 345 12.88 6.96 -48.80
N ASN A 346 11.97 6.10 -49.29
CA ASN A 346 12.15 5.41 -50.57
C ASN A 346 12.09 6.39 -51.76
N GLN A 347 11.26 7.44 -51.71
CA GLN A 347 11.28 8.52 -52.70
C GLN A 347 12.58 9.34 -52.62
N CYS A 348 13.07 9.69 -51.42
CA CYS A 348 14.35 10.36 -51.25
C CYS A 348 15.50 9.54 -51.83
N GLY A 349 15.53 8.23 -51.57
CA GLY A 349 16.51 7.30 -52.14
C GLY A 349 16.47 7.26 -53.68
N ALA A 350 15.27 7.27 -54.27
CA ALA A 350 15.12 7.33 -55.73
C ALA A 350 15.59 8.68 -56.32
N LYS A 351 15.29 9.81 -55.67
CA LYS A 351 15.76 11.15 -56.09
C LYS A 351 17.28 11.29 -56.00
N LEU A 352 17.89 10.79 -54.93
CA LEU A 352 19.35 10.72 -54.78
C LEU A 352 20.00 9.81 -55.83
N TRP A 353 19.33 8.75 -56.27
CA TRP A 353 19.84 7.87 -57.33
C TRP A 353 19.90 8.58 -58.68
N VAL A 354 18.86 9.35 -59.03
CA VAL A 354 18.83 10.17 -60.26
C VAL A 354 19.93 11.22 -60.23
N LEU A 355 20.11 11.96 -59.12
CA LEU A 355 21.23 12.90 -58.96
C LEU A 355 22.59 12.23 -59.15
N LEU A 356 22.77 11.01 -58.65
CA LEU A 356 24.05 10.30 -58.73
C LEU A 356 24.34 9.84 -60.16
N GLU A 357 23.33 9.39 -60.90
CA GLU A 357 23.40 9.07 -62.33
C GLU A 357 23.62 10.34 -63.19
N GLU A 358 23.02 11.48 -62.82
CA GLU A 358 23.24 12.79 -63.46
C GLU A 358 24.62 13.41 -63.17
N LEU A 359 25.32 12.94 -62.14
CA LEU A 359 26.69 13.34 -61.79
C LEU A 359 27.74 12.34 -62.29
N GLU A 360 27.36 11.12 -62.69
CA GLU A 360 28.29 10.07 -63.10
C GLU A 360 29.00 10.47 -64.42
N GLY A 361 30.32 10.64 -64.35
CA GLY A 361 31.17 11.04 -65.47
C GLY A 361 31.32 12.56 -65.68
N LYS A 362 30.68 13.41 -64.86
CA LYS A 362 30.99 14.84 -64.81
C LYS A 362 32.26 15.09 -63.98
N ASP A 363 33.02 16.12 -64.32
CA ASP A 363 34.13 16.59 -63.47
C ASP A 363 33.59 17.44 -62.32
N MET A 364 33.90 17.04 -61.08
CA MET A 364 33.50 17.72 -59.86
C MET A 364 34.00 19.17 -59.79
N ALA A 365 35.14 19.50 -60.41
CA ALA A 365 35.62 20.88 -60.46
C ALA A 365 34.75 21.77 -61.38
N SER A 366 34.24 21.21 -62.48
CA SER A 366 33.30 21.91 -63.37
C SER A 366 31.94 22.06 -62.71
N VAL A 367 31.43 21.01 -62.05
CA VAL A 367 30.13 21.04 -61.36
C VAL A 367 30.13 21.99 -60.16
N MET A 368 31.20 22.04 -59.37
CA MET A 368 31.29 23.03 -58.29
C MET A 368 31.34 24.47 -58.81
N LYS A 369 31.92 24.70 -59.99
CA LYS A 369 31.91 26.02 -60.62
C LYS A 369 30.53 26.40 -61.15
N GLU A 370 29.81 25.47 -61.79
CA GLU A 370 28.40 25.67 -62.17
C GLU A 370 27.54 26.00 -60.93
N ILE A 371 27.74 25.32 -59.81
CA ILE A 371 27.04 25.60 -58.54
C ILE A 371 27.45 26.96 -57.92
N GLU A 372 28.72 27.38 -58.01
CA GLU A 372 29.15 28.72 -57.57
C GLU A 372 28.57 29.85 -58.46
N GLU A 373 28.31 29.56 -59.74
CA GLU A 373 27.66 30.51 -60.66
C GLU A 373 26.14 30.55 -60.44
N ASP A 374 25.48 29.41 -60.23
CA ASP A 374 24.05 29.31 -59.87
C ASP A 374 23.75 29.91 -58.47
N GLU A 375 24.58 29.64 -57.44
CA GLU A 375 24.49 30.33 -56.14
C GLU A 375 24.79 31.84 -56.27
N GLY A 376 25.48 32.25 -57.34
CA GLY A 376 25.66 33.65 -57.72
C GLY A 376 24.36 34.28 -58.20
N GLU A 377 23.72 33.71 -59.23
CA GLU A 377 22.45 34.23 -59.76
C GLU A 377 21.33 34.23 -58.70
N ILE A 378 21.21 33.17 -57.90
CA ILE A 378 20.21 33.11 -56.80
C ILE A 378 20.42 34.23 -55.77
N ARG A 379 21.66 34.67 -55.53
CA ARG A 379 21.95 35.81 -54.65
C ARG A 379 21.68 37.16 -55.29
N GLU A 380 21.79 37.29 -56.61
CA GLU A 380 21.37 38.51 -57.30
C GLU A 380 19.83 38.64 -57.34
N ASP A 381 19.10 37.52 -57.43
CA ASP A 381 17.63 37.49 -57.31
C ASP A 381 17.14 37.71 -55.85
N GLU A 382 17.82 37.16 -54.82
CA GLU A 382 17.51 37.51 -53.42
C GLU A 382 17.93 38.96 -53.04
N LEU A 383 18.76 39.63 -53.84
CA LEU A 383 19.21 41.00 -53.56
C LEU A 383 18.15 42.09 -53.80
N ASP A 384 17.03 41.77 -54.44
CA ASP A 384 15.89 42.69 -54.61
C ASP A 384 15.02 42.83 -53.33
N ILE A 385 15.45 42.21 -52.21
CA ILE A 385 14.95 42.53 -50.87
C ILE A 385 15.28 44.00 -50.54
N ILE A 386 14.26 44.87 -50.67
CA ILE A 386 14.28 46.33 -50.45
C ILE A 386 15.25 46.70 -49.31
N SER A 387 16.42 47.20 -49.70
CA SER A 387 17.52 47.43 -48.78
C SER A 387 17.10 48.26 -47.57
N ARG A 388 17.59 47.92 -46.38
CA ARG A 388 17.13 48.48 -45.09
C ARG A 388 17.07 50.00 -45.06
N ASP A 389 17.97 50.68 -45.77
CA ASP A 389 18.00 52.14 -45.85
C ASP A 389 17.01 52.73 -46.87
N ALA A 390 16.60 51.99 -47.90
CA ALA A 390 15.45 52.35 -48.74
C ALA A 390 14.14 52.26 -47.94
N LEU A 391 13.97 51.20 -47.16
CA LEU A 391 12.85 51.04 -46.22
C LEU A 391 12.80 52.17 -45.16
N LYS A 392 13.96 52.56 -44.60
CA LYS A 392 14.06 53.76 -43.74
C LYS A 392 13.64 55.03 -44.49
N ARG A 393 14.18 55.31 -45.68
CA ARG A 393 13.84 56.51 -46.48
C ARG A 393 12.33 56.58 -46.76
N GLN A 394 11.72 55.46 -47.12
CA GLN A 394 10.28 55.37 -47.37
C GLN A 394 9.45 55.65 -46.10
N SER A 395 9.90 55.13 -44.94
CA SER A 395 9.32 55.46 -43.63
C SER A 395 9.50 56.94 -43.25
N GLN A 396 10.68 57.51 -43.50
CA GLN A 396 11.01 58.93 -43.29
C GLN A 396 10.06 59.83 -44.08
N LEU A 397 9.90 59.57 -45.38
CA LEU A 397 8.99 60.28 -46.27
C LEU A 397 7.52 60.15 -45.84
N LEU A 398 7.10 58.98 -45.34
CA LEU A 398 5.76 58.80 -44.76
C LEU A 398 5.56 59.64 -43.49
N ILE A 399 6.57 59.77 -42.63
CA ILE A 399 6.51 60.62 -41.43
C ILE A 399 6.44 62.10 -41.82
N GLU A 400 7.30 62.57 -42.72
CA GLU A 400 7.35 63.95 -43.20
C GLU A 400 6.04 64.36 -43.92
N ASN A 401 5.48 63.49 -44.76
CA ASN A 401 4.21 63.72 -45.46
C ASN A 401 3.02 63.77 -44.47
N ASN A 402 3.06 62.99 -43.39
CA ASN A 402 2.05 63.06 -42.32
C ASN A 402 2.22 64.29 -41.40
N LEU A 403 3.45 64.77 -41.18
CA LEU A 403 3.70 66.03 -40.47
C LEU A 403 3.24 67.25 -41.28
N SER A 404 3.45 67.23 -42.60
CA SER A 404 2.90 68.20 -43.56
C SER A 404 1.36 68.23 -43.55
N LYS A 405 0.72 67.06 -43.42
CA LYS A 405 -0.75 66.91 -43.37
C LYS A 405 -1.40 67.22 -42.01
N LYS A 406 -0.83 68.12 -41.20
CA LYS A 406 -1.50 68.69 -40.02
C LYS A 406 -2.24 69.99 -40.37
N PRO A 407 -3.55 69.97 -40.67
CA PRO A 407 -4.32 71.21 -40.72
C PRO A 407 -4.41 71.82 -39.33
N TRP A 408 -3.66 72.90 -39.09
CA TRP A 408 -3.89 73.75 -37.92
C TRP A 408 -5.26 74.40 -38.04
N LYS A 409 -6.24 73.92 -37.27
CA LYS A 409 -7.46 74.66 -36.96
C LYS A 409 -7.68 74.71 -35.45
N LYS A 410 -8.09 75.90 -35.02
CA LYS A 410 -8.60 76.23 -33.69
C LYS A 410 -10.04 75.75 -33.57
#